data_AF-A0A3A4QMK6-F1
#
_entry.id   AF-A0A3A4QMK6-F1
#
_cell.length_a   1.000
_cell.length_b   1.000
_cell.length_c   1.000
_cell.angle_alpha   90.00
_cell.angle_beta   90.00
_cell.angle_gamma   90.00
#
_symmetry.space_group_name_H-M   'P 1'
#
loop_
_entity.id
_entity.type
_entity.pdbx_description
1 polymer ?
#
loop_
_entity_poly.entity_id
_entity_poly.type
_entity_poly.pdbx_seq_one_letter_code
_entity_poly.pdbx_strand_id
1 'polypeptide(L)' 'VPEYIPQEEDARAIKISRAAGVTRNTVLIIGNEVTGVDPGLLTLADEVLYIPMRGEKRSFNVANAFSIAAYSLVEHKR' A
#
# COMPACT_ATOMS: atom_id res chain seq x y z
N VAL A 1 21.22 -4.36 -2.25
CA VAL A 1 20.54 -3.06 -2.04
C VAL A 1 19.51 -3.25 -0.96
N PRO A 2 19.63 -2.60 0.20
CA PRO A 2 18.57 -2.62 1.20
C PRO A 2 17.28 -2.11 0.55
N GLU A 3 16.15 -2.74 0.85
CA GLU A 3 14.84 -2.20 0.48
C GLU A 3 14.72 -0.81 1.11
N TYR A 4 14.76 0.20 0.26
CA TYR A 4 14.48 1.57 0.65
C TYR A 4 13.01 1.62 1.07
N ILE A 5 12.76 1.68 2.37
CA ILE A 5 11.47 2.08 2.92
C ILE A 5 11.54 3.62 2.96
N PRO A 6 10.80 4.34 2.10
CA PRO A 6 10.75 5.78 2.17
C PRO A 6 10.38 6.21 3.60
N GLN A 7 11.14 7.14 4.18
CA GLN A 7 10.90 7.68 5.52
C GLN A 7 9.54 8.40 5.68
N GLU A 8 8.78 8.53 4.59
CA GLU A 8 7.42 9.08 4.53
C GLU A 8 6.33 8.01 4.65
N GLU A 9 6.69 6.73 4.75
CA GLU A 9 5.74 5.64 4.98
C GLU A 9 5.51 5.44 6.49
N ASP A 10 4.25 5.19 6.87
CA ASP A 10 3.84 4.86 8.23
C ASP A 10 4.73 3.72 8.77
N ALA A 11 5.25 3.84 9.99
CA ALA A 11 6.12 2.81 10.58
C ALA A 11 5.46 1.44 10.71
N ARG A 12 4.12 1.37 10.62
CA ARG A 12 3.31 0.14 10.59
C ARG A 12 3.15 -0.44 9.19
N ALA A 13 3.69 0.21 8.15
CA ALA A 13 3.54 -0.24 6.78
C ALA A 13 4.23 -1.59 6.57
N ILE A 14 3.48 -2.55 6.02
CA ILE A 14 3.99 -3.86 5.62
C ILE A 14 3.95 -4.00 4.10
N LYS A 15 4.78 -4.90 3.58
CA LYS A 15 4.77 -5.20 2.15
C LYS A 15 3.42 -5.77 1.76
N ILE A 16 2.91 -5.35 0.61
CA ILE A 16 1.66 -5.87 0.07
C ILE A 16 1.65 -7.39 -0.13
N SER A 17 2.81 -8.00 -0.35
CA SER A 17 2.95 -9.46 -0.44
C SER A 17 2.72 -10.20 0.88
N ARG A 18 2.68 -9.47 2.01
CA ARG A 18 2.42 -9.98 3.36
C ARG A 18 1.08 -9.50 3.92
N ALA A 19 0.29 -8.80 3.12
CA ALA A 19 -1.02 -8.33 3.54
C ALA A 19 -1.92 -9.50 3.93
N ALA A 20 -2.82 -9.27 4.89
CA ALA A 20 -3.91 -10.20 5.08
C ALA A 20 -4.78 -10.24 3.81
N GLY A 21 -5.25 -11.43 3.46
CA GLY A 21 -6.16 -11.59 2.32
C GLY A 21 -7.43 -10.76 2.51
N VAL A 22 -8.02 -10.32 1.41
CA VAL A 22 -9.28 -9.56 1.43
C VAL A 22 -10.43 -10.42 1.94
N THR A 23 -11.42 -9.83 2.62
CA THR A 23 -12.69 -10.52 2.96
C THR A 23 -13.85 -9.89 2.17
N ARG A 24 -15.11 -10.16 2.53
CA ARG A 24 -16.24 -9.46 1.89
C ARG A 24 -16.34 -7.99 2.30
N ASN A 25 -15.75 -7.62 3.43
CA ASN A 25 -15.91 -6.30 4.04
C ASN A 25 -14.55 -5.59 4.13
N THR A 26 -13.87 -5.45 3.00
CA THR A 26 -12.58 -4.74 2.92
C THR A 26 -12.75 -3.45 2.14
N VAL A 27 -12.21 -2.36 2.69
CA VAL A 27 -12.10 -1.07 2.02
C VAL A 27 -10.63 -0.84 1.69
N LEU A 28 -10.33 -0.61 0.41
CA LEU A 28 -9.00 -0.22 -0.02
C LEU A 28 -8.93 1.29 -0.17
N ILE A 29 -8.05 1.93 0.60
CA ILE A 29 -7.78 3.37 0.54
C ILE A 29 -6.49 3.56 -0.25
N ILE A 30 -6.53 4.40 -1.28
CA ILE A 30 -5.34 4.80 -2.06
C ILE A 30 -5.19 6.31 -1.94
N GLY A 31 -3.94 6.77 -1.75
CA GLY A 31 -3.62 8.18 -1.61
C GLY A 31 -3.75 8.96 -2.92
N ASN A 32 -3.88 10.27 -2.80
CA ASN A 32 -3.78 11.19 -3.93
C ASN A 32 -2.32 11.31 -4.41
N GLU A 33 -2.10 11.60 -5.70
CA GLU A 33 -0.75 11.73 -6.27
C GLU A 33 0.10 12.81 -5.59
N VAL A 34 -0.53 13.89 -5.14
CA VAL A 34 0.15 15.06 -4.58
C VAL A 34 0.19 15.00 -3.07
N THR A 35 -0.93 14.65 -2.44
CA THR A 35 -1.08 14.76 -0.98
C THR A 35 -1.02 13.42 -0.24
N GLY A 36 -0.96 12.30 -0.95
CA GLY A 36 -0.97 10.97 -0.32
C GLY A 36 -2.30 10.64 0.37
N VAL A 37 -2.25 9.80 1.40
CA VAL A 37 -3.41 9.43 2.24
C VAL A 37 -3.46 10.36 3.45
N ASP A 38 -4.66 10.77 3.84
CA ASP A 38 -4.88 11.54 5.06
C ASP A 38 -4.36 10.78 6.31
N PRO A 39 -3.56 11.41 7.19
CA PRO A 39 -3.03 10.76 8.39
C PRO A 39 -4.10 10.23 9.37
N GLY A 40 -5.26 10.88 9.42
CA GLY A 40 -6.41 10.41 10.19
C GLY A 40 -6.95 9.09 9.64
N LEU A 41 -7.03 8.94 8.32
CA LEU A 41 -7.39 7.67 7.68
C LEU A 41 -6.34 6.58 7.94
N LEU A 42 -5.05 6.90 7.88
CA LEU A 42 -3.99 5.94 8.20
C LEU A 42 -4.11 5.43 9.65
N THR A 43 -4.45 6.31 10.59
CA THR A 43 -4.64 5.94 12.01
C THR A 43 -5.81 4.98 12.20
N LEU A 44 -6.85 5.08 11.36
CA LEU A 44 -8.03 4.21 11.40
C LEU A 44 -7.84 2.88 10.65
N ALA A 45 -6.81 2.77 9.81
CA ALA A 45 -6.60 1.59 8.98
C ALA A 45 -6.11 0.39 9.81
N ASP A 46 -6.70 -0.79 9.54
CA ASP A 46 -6.26 -2.06 10.12
C ASP A 46 -4.85 -2.45 9.63
N GLU A 47 -4.60 -2.25 8.34
CA GLU A 47 -3.31 -2.50 7.70
C GLU A 47 -2.91 -1.30 6.83
N VAL A 48 -1.64 -0.91 6.90
CA VAL A 48 -1.02 0.01 5.96
C VAL A 48 -0.07 -0.79 5.09
N LEU A 49 -0.23 -0.68 3.77
CA LEU A 49 0.48 -1.51 2.81
C LEU A 49 1.34 -0.64 1.90
N TYR A 50 2.55 -1.11 1.59
CA TYR A 50 3.39 -0.50 0.56
C TYR A 50 3.77 -1.51 -0.53
N ILE A 51 3.96 -1.00 -1.74
CA ILE A 51 4.46 -1.77 -2.88
C ILE A 51 5.97 -1.57 -2.94
N PRO A 52 6.80 -2.61 -2.79
CA PRO A 52 8.24 -2.48 -2.87
C PRO A 52 8.68 -1.88 -4.21
N MET A 53 9.39 -0.75 -4.15
CA MET A 53 9.91 -0.06 -5.32
C MET A 53 11.38 -0.43 -5.53
N ARG A 54 11.78 -0.63 -6.78
CA ARG A 54 13.18 -0.79 -7.18
C ARG A 54 13.57 0.35 -8.11
N GLY A 55 14.69 1.01 -7.82
CA GLY A 55 15.18 2.15 -8.60
C GLY A 55 14.93 3.50 -7.90
N GLU A 56 15.01 4.58 -8.66
CA GLU A 56 15.03 5.95 -8.13
C GLU A 56 13.65 6.57 -7.90
N LYS A 57 12.60 5.99 -8.52
CA LYS A 57 11.23 6.48 -8.29
C LYS A 57 10.83 6.22 -6.85
N ARG A 58 10.07 7.16 -6.27
CA ARG A 58 9.61 7.12 -4.87
C ARG A 58 8.17 6.64 -4.72
N SER A 59 7.36 6.69 -5.79
CA SER A 59 6.01 6.13 -5.84
C SER A 59 5.63 5.67 -7.25
N PHE A 60 4.62 4.79 -7.34
CA PHE A 60 3.91 4.52 -8.58
C PHE A 60 2.86 5.61 -8.85
N ASN A 61 2.41 5.70 -10.10
CA ASN A 61 1.15 6.38 -10.40
C ASN A 61 0.01 5.71 -9.61
N VAL A 62 -0.94 6.51 -9.12
CA VAL A 62 -2.05 6.04 -8.27
C VAL A 62 -2.88 4.93 -8.93
N ALA A 63 -3.15 5.02 -10.23
CA ALA A 63 -3.88 3.97 -10.95
C ALA A 63 -3.08 2.65 -10.97
N ASN A 64 -1.77 2.71 -11.21
CA ASN A 64 -0.90 1.53 -11.18
C ASN A 64 -0.78 0.94 -9.78
N ALA A 65 -0.66 1.79 -8.75
CA ALA A 65 -0.64 1.38 -7.36
C ALA A 65 -1.93 0.63 -6.99
N PHE A 66 -3.08 1.19 -7.39
CA PHE A 66 -4.38 0.54 -7.22
C PHE A 66 -4.44 -0.81 -7.93
N SER A 67 -4.05 -0.89 -9.21
CA SER A 67 -4.09 -2.16 -9.96
C SER A 67 -3.23 -3.25 -9.33
N ILE A 68 -2.00 -2.93 -8.93
CA ILE A 68 -1.12 -3.87 -8.24
C ILE A 68 -1.73 -4.32 -6.92
N ALA A 69 -2.30 -3.38 -6.16
CA ALA A 69 -2.88 -3.67 -4.85
C ALA A 69 -4.13 -4.54 -4.95
N ALA A 70 -5.08 -4.15 -5.79
CA ALA A 70 -6.30 -4.92 -6.02
C ALA A 70 -5.99 -6.35 -6.49
N TYR A 71 -5.06 -6.50 -7.43
CA TYR A 71 -4.66 -7.82 -7.91
C TYR A 71 -4.02 -8.66 -6.80
N SER A 72 -3.03 -8.12 -6.10
CA SER A 72 -2.28 -8.84 -5.05
C SER A 72 -3.19 -9.28 -3.91
N LEU A 73 -4.10 -8.40 -3.48
CA LEU A 73 -5.00 -8.62 -2.36
C LEU A 73 -6.14 -9.63 -2.65
N VAL A 74 -6.53 -9.77 -3.93
CA VAL A 74 -7.52 -10.77 -4.35
C VAL A 74 -6.89 -12.16 -4.47
N GLU A 75 -5.64 -12.27 -4.94
CA GLU A 75 -4.94 -13.55 -5.11
C GLU A 75 -4.58 -14.23 -3.78
N HIS A 76 -4.35 -13.47 -2.71
CA HIS A 76 -4.05 -14.00 -1.36
C HIS A 76 -5.21 -14.75 -0.68
N LYS A 77 -6.35 -14.96 -1.36
CA LYS A 77 -7.49 -15.78 -0.90
C LYS A 77 -7.32 -17.30 -1.06
N ARG A 78 -6.14 -17.82 -1.40
CA ARG A 78 -5.92 -19.27 -1.59
C ARG A 78 -5.13 -19.91 -0.46
#